data_AF-A0A1D8MRQ1-F1
#
_entry.id   AF-A0A1D8MRQ1-F1
#
_cell.length_a   1.000
_cell.length_b   1.000
_cell.length_c   1.000
_cell.angle_alpha   90.00
_cell.angle_beta   90.00
_cell.angle_gamma   90.00
#
_symmetry.space_group_name_H-M   'P 1'
#
loop_
_entity.id
_entity.type
_entity.pdbx_description
1 polymer ?
#
loop_
_entity_poly.entity_id
_entity_poly.type
_entity_poly.pdbx_seq_one_letter_code
_entity_poly.pdbx_strand_id
1 'polypeptide(L)'
;MSVESYLEKKDYGFIVAGGVLTVLAALVTPRVFSDPMQIETYSRLIVAAFILYGLFSIHKAIQSWAGELARYLQLIGTGLAILMIAWIPHIGWHVRGNPEWFGMSPISWITVFHGLTILAFAVSAYGFHLFWKKA
;
A
#
# COMPACT_ATOMS: atom_id res chain seq x y z
N MET A 1 6.30 -18.48 24.57
CA MET A 1 5.76 -17.10 24.54
C MET A 1 4.44 -17.13 23.81
N SER A 2 3.32 -17.05 24.53
CA SER A 2 2.03 -16.77 23.89
C SER A 2 2.10 -15.34 23.36
N VAL A 3 1.90 -15.16 22.06
CA VAL A 3 1.68 -13.82 21.50
C VAL A 3 0.29 -13.40 21.98
N GLU A 4 0.22 -12.60 23.04
CA GLU A 4 -1.02 -11.96 23.44
C GLU A 4 -1.46 -11.04 22.30
N SER A 5 -2.65 -11.30 21.75
CA SER A 5 -3.19 -10.51 20.66
C SER A 5 -4.01 -9.36 21.21
N TYR A 6 -3.65 -8.13 20.79
CA TYR A 6 -4.46 -6.94 20.99
C TYR A 6 -5.53 -6.76 19.90
N LEU A 7 -5.69 -7.79 19.05
CA LEU A 7 -6.75 -8.04 18.08
C LEU A 7 -8.17 -7.90 18.65
N GLU A 8 -8.98 -6.91 18.27
CA GLU A 8 -10.42 -7.01 18.55
C GLU A 8 -11.09 -8.01 17.58
N LYS A 9 -12.22 -8.61 17.98
CA LYS A 9 -12.99 -9.54 17.11
C LYS A 9 -13.32 -8.94 15.74
N LYS A 10 -13.59 -7.63 15.69
CA LYS A 10 -13.88 -6.92 14.43
C LYS A 10 -12.68 -6.90 13.49
N ASP A 11 -11.46 -6.77 14.02
CA ASP A 11 -10.23 -6.70 13.24
C ASP A 11 -9.93 -8.06 12.60
N TYR A 12 -10.12 -9.14 13.35
CA TYR A 12 -10.09 -10.49 12.80
C TYR A 12 -11.13 -10.69 11.71
N GLY A 13 -12.35 -10.18 11.91
CA GLY A 13 -13.40 -10.16 10.89
C GLY A 13 -12.93 -9.49 9.60
N PHE A 14 -12.31 -8.31 9.69
CA PHE A 14 -11.75 -7.62 8.53
C PHE A 14 -10.64 -8.40 7.83
N ILE A 15 -9.69 -8.96 8.59
CA ILE A 15 -8.57 -9.73 8.02
C ILE A 15 -9.07 -10.99 7.31
N VAL A 16 -9.93 -11.76 7.97
CA VAL A 16 -10.48 -13.00 7.40
C VAL A 16 -11.37 -12.71 6.20
N ALA A 17 -12.25 -11.71 6.28
CA ALA A 17 -13.09 -11.31 5.16
C ALA A 17 -12.24 -10.86 3.96
N GLY A 18 -11.18 -10.08 4.20
CA GLY A 18 -10.21 -9.71 3.16
C GLY A 18 -9.59 -10.92 2.48
N GLY A 19 -9.09 -11.88 3.26
CA GLY A 19 -8.50 -13.12 2.73
C GLY A 19 -9.50 -13.96 1.92
N VAL A 20 -10.72 -14.15 2.44
CA VAL A 20 -11.79 -14.87 1.74
C VAL A 20 -12.15 -14.17 0.42
N LEU A 21 -12.31 -12.85 0.43
CA LEU A 21 -12.60 -12.08 -0.77
C LEU A 21 -11.48 -12.18 -1.80
N THR A 22 -10.21 -12.19 -1.39
CA THR A 22 -9.07 -12.41 -2.30
C THR A 22 -9.14 -13.78 -2.98
N VAL A 23 -9.43 -14.84 -2.22
CA VAL A 23 -9.57 -16.20 -2.78
C VAL A 23 -10.75 -16.28 -3.75
N LEU A 24 -11.91 -15.75 -3.36
CA LEU A 24 -13.09 -15.71 -4.21
C LEU A 24 -12.83 -14.91 -5.50
N ALA A 25 -12.17 -13.76 -5.39
CA ALA A 25 -11.77 -12.98 -6.54
C ALA A 25 -10.86 -13.80 -7.46
N ALA A 26 -9.84 -14.49 -6.95
CA ALA A 26 -8.95 -15.31 -7.75
C ALA A 26 -9.68 -16.44 -8.50
N LEU A 27 -10.73 -17.03 -7.91
CA LEU A 27 -11.52 -18.10 -8.53
C LEU A 27 -12.51 -17.59 -9.60
N VAL A 28 -13.06 -16.39 -9.40
CA VAL A 28 -14.10 -15.82 -10.29
C VAL A 28 -13.47 -15.03 -11.44
N THR A 29 -12.35 -14.34 -11.18
CA THR A 29 -11.73 -13.41 -12.12
C THR A 29 -11.46 -14.03 -13.51
N PRO A 30 -10.90 -15.26 -13.65
CA PRO A 30 -10.67 -15.86 -14.96
C PRO A 30 -11.95 -16.18 -15.75
N ARG A 31 -13.11 -16.23 -15.08
CA ARG A 31 -14.42 -16.50 -15.70
C ARG A 31 -15.14 -15.23 -16.15
N VAL A 32 -14.80 -14.10 -15.52
CA VAL A 32 -15.45 -12.80 -15.76
C VAL A 32 -14.61 -11.95 -16.70
N PHE A 33 -13.28 -12.00 -16.57
CA PHE A 33 -12.35 -11.22 -17.36
C PHE A 33 -11.56 -12.14 -18.28
N SER A 34 -11.66 -11.87 -19.58
CA SER A 34 -10.86 -12.54 -20.61
C SER A 34 -9.51 -11.86 -20.84
N ASP A 35 -9.38 -10.59 -20.46
CA ASP A 35 -8.18 -9.78 -20.67
C ASP A 35 -7.47 -9.50 -19.33
N PRO A 36 -6.24 -10.02 -19.13
CA PRO A 36 -5.42 -9.72 -17.95
C PRO A 36 -5.21 -8.23 -17.68
N MET A 37 -5.23 -7.40 -18.71
CA MET A 37 -5.06 -5.95 -18.60
C MET A 37 -6.16 -5.27 -17.78
N GLN A 38 -7.40 -5.78 -17.90
CA GLN A 38 -8.55 -5.23 -17.16
C GLN A 38 -8.41 -5.53 -15.68
N ILE A 39 -8.01 -6.76 -15.33
CA ILE A 39 -7.78 -7.19 -13.96
C ILE A 39 -6.74 -6.28 -13.30
N GLU A 40 -5.63 -6.02 -13.98
CA GLU A 40 -4.57 -5.15 -13.48
C GLU A 40 -5.06 -3.71 -13.27
N THR A 41 -5.87 -3.21 -14.20
CA THR A 41 -6.41 -1.85 -14.10
C THR A 41 -7.33 -1.72 -12.88
N TYR A 42 -8.24 -2.67 -12.67
CA TYR A 42 -9.14 -2.66 -11.51
C TYR A 42 -8.40 -2.90 -10.20
N SER A 43 -7.44 -3.83 -10.15
CA SER A 43 -6.63 -4.08 -8.96
C SER A 43 -5.87 -2.81 -8.56
N ARG A 44 -5.32 -2.08 -9.53
CA ARG A 44 -4.62 -0.80 -9.28
C ARG A 44 -5.53 0.27 -8.70
N LEU A 45 -6.75 0.41 -9.23
CA LEU A 45 -7.74 1.36 -8.72
C LEU A 45 -8.18 1.02 -7.30
N ILE A 46 -8.39 -0.26 -7.02
CA ILE A 46 -8.77 -0.73 -5.67
C ILE A 46 -7.65 -0.43 -4.68
N VAL A 47 -6.40 -0.79 -4.99
CA VAL A 47 -5.25 -0.50 -4.13
C VAL A 47 -5.07 1.00 -3.91
N ALA A 48 -5.20 1.80 -4.98
CA ALA A 48 -5.13 3.26 -4.88
C ALA A 48 -6.22 3.83 -3.95
N ALA A 49 -7.46 3.33 -4.07
CA ALA A 49 -8.57 3.76 -3.21
C ALA A 49 -8.30 3.45 -1.73
N PHE A 50 -7.75 2.26 -1.41
CA PHE A 50 -7.39 1.91 -0.04
C PHE A 50 -6.22 2.75 0.50
N ILE A 51 -5.20 3.04 -0.31
CA ILE A 51 -4.13 3.95 0.10
C ILE A 51 -4.68 5.35 0.36
N LEU A 52 -5.53 5.89 -0.52
CA LEU A 52 -6.18 7.19 -0.33
C LEU A 52 -7.05 7.21 0.93
N TYR A 53 -7.80 6.16 1.20
CA TYR A 53 -8.57 6.02 2.43
C TYR A 53 -7.67 6.03 3.69
N GLY A 54 -6.54 5.32 3.64
CA GLY A 54 -5.54 5.33 4.70
C GLY A 54 -4.94 6.73 4.92
N LEU A 55 -4.56 7.42 3.84
CA LEU A 55 -4.06 8.80 3.90
C LEU A 55 -5.10 9.77 4.46
N PHE A 56 -6.37 9.66 4.04
CA PHE A 56 -7.47 10.46 4.57
C PHE A 56 -7.68 10.21 6.06
N SER A 57 -7.67 8.95 6.48
CA SER A 57 -7.82 8.57 7.90
C SER A 57 -6.67 9.12 8.75
N ILE A 58 -5.43 9.03 8.25
CA ILE A 58 -4.26 9.65 8.89
C ILE A 58 -4.43 11.17 8.97
N HIS A 59 -4.85 11.82 7.87
CA HIS A 59 -5.08 13.26 7.85
C HIS A 59 -6.13 13.70 8.89
N LYS A 60 -7.19 12.92 9.09
CA LYS A 60 -8.16 13.16 10.17
C LYS A 60 -7.57 12.92 11.55
N ALA A 61 -6.81 11.84 11.74
CA ALA A 61 -6.20 11.51 13.03
C ALA A 61 -5.20 12.60 13.49
N ILE A 62 -4.37 13.14 12.59
CA ILE A 62 -3.41 14.20 12.93
C ILE A 62 -4.07 15.55 13.27
N GLN A 63 -5.36 15.74 12.93
CA GLN A 63 -6.11 16.92 13.36
C GLN A 63 -6.58 16.80 14.81
N SER A 64 -6.77 15.56 15.29
CA SER A 64 -7.22 15.28 16.66
C SER A 64 -6.05 14.99 17.60
N TRP A 65 -4.94 14.46 17.09
CA TRP A 65 -3.75 14.12 17.86
C TRP A 65 -2.66 15.16 17.63
N ALA A 66 -1.94 15.55 18.68
CA ALA A 66 -0.88 16.55 18.60
C ALA A 66 0.49 15.96 18.99
N GLY A 67 1.55 16.74 18.73
CA GLY A 67 2.90 16.42 19.16
C GLY A 67 3.48 15.18 18.47
N GLU A 68 4.13 14.31 19.25
CA GLU A 68 4.90 13.19 18.71
C GLU A 68 4.04 12.13 18.02
N LEU A 69 2.84 11.84 18.54
CA LEU A 69 1.93 10.87 17.92
C LEU A 69 1.50 11.31 16.51
N ALA A 70 1.18 12.59 16.35
CA ALA A 70 0.86 13.16 15.04
C ALA A 70 2.04 13.06 14.08
N ARG A 71 3.26 13.33 14.56
CA ARG A 71 4.50 13.19 13.78
C ARG A 71 4.70 11.75 13.29
N TYR A 72 4.44 10.76 14.13
CA TYR A 72 4.65 9.35 13.76
C TYR A 72 3.61 8.90 12.73
N LEU A 73 2.36 9.32 12.87
CA LEU A 73 1.33 9.10 11.86
C LEU A 73 1.67 9.77 10.52
N GLN A 74 2.23 10.99 10.54
CA GLN A 74 2.68 11.66 9.32
C GLN A 74 3.79 10.89 8.61
N LEU A 75 4.71 10.26 9.34
CA LEU A 75 5.74 9.38 8.74
C LEU A 75 5.09 8.17 8.07
N ILE A 76 4.17 7.48 8.74
CA ILE A 76 3.43 6.35 8.15
C ILE A 76 2.67 6.79 6.90
N GLY A 77 1.97 7.92 6.97
CA GLY A 77 1.26 8.52 5.84
C GLY A 77 2.19 8.91 4.70
N THR A 78 3.37 9.44 4.99
CA THR A 78 4.38 9.77 3.98
C THR A 78 4.84 8.51 3.25
N GLY A 79 5.09 7.41 3.96
CA GLY A 79 5.41 6.12 3.35
C GLY A 79 4.28 5.62 2.44
N LEU A 80 3.02 5.72 2.86
CA LEU A 80 1.86 5.38 2.02
C LEU A 80 1.75 6.26 0.77
N ALA A 81 2.02 7.57 0.89
CA ALA A 81 1.99 8.49 -0.24
C ALA A 81 3.10 8.17 -1.26
N ILE A 82 4.32 7.88 -0.78
CA ILE A 82 5.43 7.42 -1.64
C ILE A 82 5.05 6.11 -2.32
N LEU A 83 4.46 5.16 -1.60
CA LEU A 83 4.01 3.89 -2.16
C LEU A 83 2.97 4.10 -3.26
N MET A 84 2.03 5.04 -3.08
CA MET A 84 1.05 5.37 -4.12
C MET A 84 1.71 5.89 -5.40
N ILE A 85 2.66 6.81 -5.25
CA ILE A 85 3.42 7.42 -6.35
C ILE A 85 4.31 6.38 -7.04
N ALA A 86 4.87 5.44 -6.30
CA ALA A 86 5.72 4.39 -6.86
C ALA A 86 4.88 3.32 -7.55
N TRP A 87 3.94 2.72 -6.82
CA TRP A 87 3.30 1.47 -7.18
C TRP A 87 2.31 1.64 -8.32
N ILE A 88 1.49 2.70 -8.31
CA ILE A 88 0.51 2.91 -9.38
C ILE A 88 1.19 2.98 -10.75
N PRO A 89 2.11 3.91 -11.05
CA PRO A 89 2.76 3.95 -12.36
C PRO A 89 3.63 2.73 -12.64
N HIS A 90 4.27 2.14 -11.63
CA HIS A 90 5.15 0.97 -11.77
C HIS A 90 4.43 -0.23 -12.38
N ILE A 91 3.26 -0.57 -11.86
CA ILE A 91 2.50 -1.72 -12.36
C ILE A 91 2.03 -1.48 -13.79
N GLY A 92 1.50 -0.28 -14.09
CA GLY A 92 1.12 0.07 -15.46
C GLY A 92 2.29 0.11 -16.43
N TRP A 93 3.49 0.44 -15.95
CA TRP A 93 4.73 0.39 -16.71
C TRP A 93 5.14 -1.05 -17.03
N HIS A 94 5.11 -1.95 -16.04
CA HIS A 94 5.38 -3.38 -16.24
C HIS A 94 4.49 -4.01 -17.30
N VAL A 95 3.20 -3.74 -17.22
CA VAL A 95 2.20 -4.34 -18.11
C VAL A 95 2.30 -3.84 -19.56
N ARG A 96 2.93 -2.68 -19.79
CA ARG A 96 3.26 -2.19 -21.14
C ARG A 96 4.57 -2.77 -21.70
N GLY A 97 5.16 -3.77 -21.04
CA GLY A 97 6.39 -4.42 -21.49
C GLY A 97 7.65 -3.65 -21.12
N ASN A 98 7.65 -2.91 -19.99
CA ASN A 98 8.81 -2.19 -19.47
C ASN A 98 9.40 -1.15 -20.45
N PRO A 99 8.59 -0.25 -21.04
CA PRO A 99 9.07 0.66 -22.07
C PRO A 99 10.10 1.66 -21.53
N GLU A 100 10.97 2.16 -22.40
CA GLU A 100 11.75 3.35 -22.09
C GLU A 100 10.84 4.56 -21.89
N TRP A 101 11.10 5.34 -20.84
CA TRP A 101 10.37 6.57 -20.54
C TRP A 101 11.34 7.69 -20.19
N PHE A 102 11.05 8.90 -20.68
CA PHE A 102 11.84 10.10 -20.40
C PHE A 102 13.34 9.93 -20.69
N GLY A 103 13.69 9.16 -21.72
CA GLY A 103 15.09 8.89 -22.11
C GLY A 103 15.85 7.97 -21.15
N MET A 104 15.17 7.35 -20.18
CA MET A 104 15.78 6.40 -19.25
C MET A 104 15.47 4.96 -19.63
N SER A 105 16.50 4.12 -19.53
CA SER A 105 16.41 2.68 -19.80
C SER A 105 15.46 1.95 -18.84
N PRO A 106 14.96 0.76 -19.20
CA PRO A 106 14.07 0.00 -18.32
C PRO A 106 14.69 -0.34 -16.96
N ILE A 107 16.00 -0.61 -16.91
CA ILE A 107 16.69 -0.92 -15.65
C ILE A 107 16.77 0.29 -14.72
N SER A 108 16.88 1.50 -15.28
CA SER A 108 16.80 2.75 -14.52
C SER A 108 15.43 2.91 -13.86
N TRP A 109 14.35 2.65 -14.60
CA TRP A 109 12.98 2.70 -14.07
C TRP A 109 12.71 1.63 -13.01
N ILE A 110 13.17 0.39 -13.22
CA ILE A 110 13.11 -0.67 -12.19
C ILE A 110 13.75 -0.18 -10.90
N THR A 111 14.94 0.41 -11.00
CA THR A 111 15.69 0.93 -9.84
C THR A 111 14.90 2.04 -9.14
N VAL A 112 14.30 2.98 -9.89
CA VAL A 112 13.48 4.05 -9.32
C VAL A 112 12.26 3.49 -8.60
N PHE A 113 11.46 2.63 -9.26
CA PHE A 113 10.22 2.12 -8.67
C PHE A 113 10.46 1.23 -7.44
N HIS A 114 11.43 0.34 -7.50
CA HIS A 114 11.79 -0.52 -6.37
C HIS A 114 12.47 0.30 -5.26
N GLY A 115 13.32 1.26 -5.61
CA GLY A 115 13.93 2.18 -4.64
C GLY A 115 12.90 3.01 -3.88
N LEU A 116 11.89 3.56 -4.56
CA LEU A 116 10.79 4.27 -3.92
C LEU A 116 9.93 3.33 -3.05
N THR A 117 9.72 2.09 -3.50
CA THR A 117 9.01 1.08 -2.70
C THR A 117 9.77 0.75 -1.41
N ILE A 118 11.08 0.53 -1.50
CA ILE A 118 11.96 0.32 -0.34
C ILE A 118 11.91 1.52 0.60
N LEU A 119 12.01 2.74 0.06
CA LEU A 119 11.92 3.97 0.84
C LEU A 119 10.56 4.09 1.55
N ALA A 120 9.46 3.78 0.87
CA ALA A 120 8.12 3.78 1.46
C ALA A 120 8.05 2.83 2.67
N PHE A 121 8.52 1.59 2.52
CA PHE A 121 8.57 0.63 3.62
C PHE A 121 9.48 1.10 4.76
N ALA A 122 10.66 1.64 4.46
CA ALA A 122 11.60 2.12 5.46
C ALA A 122 11.01 3.28 6.29
N VAL A 123 10.38 4.25 5.62
CA VAL A 123 9.74 5.41 6.28
C VAL A 123 8.55 4.97 7.13
N SER A 124 7.67 4.09 6.61
CA SER A 124 6.55 3.56 7.39
C SER A 124 7.02 2.73 8.59
N ALA A 125 7.99 1.84 8.39
CA ALA A 125 8.56 1.03 9.46
C ALA A 125 9.22 1.89 10.55
N TYR A 126 9.90 2.96 10.16
CA TYR A 126 10.45 3.92 11.12
C TYR A 126 9.36 4.64 11.90
N GLY A 127 8.26 5.04 11.24
CA GLY A 127 7.07 5.58 11.91
C GLY A 127 6.51 4.63 12.98
N PHE A 128 6.35 3.34 12.65
CA PHE A 128 5.94 2.31 13.61
C PHE A 128 6.96 2.07 14.72
N HIS A 129 8.26 2.08 14.41
CA HIS A 129 9.33 1.95 15.40
C HIS A 129 9.26 3.06 16.45
N LEU A 130 8.93 4.29 16.05
CA LEU A 130 8.78 5.41 16.98
C LEU A 130 7.58 5.22 17.92
N PHE A 131 6.47 4.63 17.46
CA PHE A 131 5.38 4.23 18.35
C PHE A 131 5.85 3.22 19.39
N TRP A 132 6.56 2.18 18.97
CA TRP A 132 7.09 1.17 19.89
C TRP A 132 8.04 1.76 20.93
N LYS A 133 8.94 2.67 20.54
CA LYS A 133 9.87 3.31 21.47
C LYS A 133 9.19 4.22 22.50
N LYS A 134 7.98 4.71 22.21
CA LYS A 134 7.20 5.59 23.07
C LYS A 134 6.23 4.87 23.99
N ALA A 135 5.81 3.66 23.63
CA ALA A 135 4.99 2.77 24.44
C ALA A 135 5.82 2.16 25.58
#